data_AF-A0A7Y9W4B0-F1
#
_entry.id   AF-A0A7Y9W4B0-F1
#
_cell.length_a   1.000
_cell.length_b   1.000
_cell.length_c   1.000
_cell.angle_alpha   90.00
_cell.angle_beta   90.00
_cell.angle_gamma   90.00
#
_symmetry.space_group_name_H-M   'P 1'
#
loop_
_entity.id
_entity.type
_entity.pdbx_description
1 polymer ?
#
loop_
_entity_poly.entity_id
_entity_poly.type
_entity_poly.pdbx_seq_one_letter_code
_entity_poly.pdbx_strand_id
1 'polypeptide(L)'
;MAKRALLVTVGSDHTDREVEAYGVTVSKQVCPKPLARDAWRFDDVAGHWDQLELRAYAVTNGERRVYQQGSVASLLPAADLLTRAPLAAGAAMYCGTLAVQGGIVGMSDGDALELELHDPILNRTLRHAYRVRALPIVE
;
A
#
# COMPACT_ATOMS: atom_id res chain seq x y z
N MET A 1 -6.43 -29.13 9.71
CA MET A 1 -6.52 -27.66 9.84
C MET A 1 -5.46 -27.05 8.95
N ALA A 2 -5.82 -26.20 7.98
CA ALA A 2 -4.82 -25.53 7.15
C ALA A 2 -3.93 -24.67 8.07
N LYS A 3 -2.59 -24.84 7.98
CA LYS A 3 -1.65 -23.92 8.62
C LYS A 3 -2.02 -22.51 8.17
N ARG A 4 -2.34 -21.63 9.11
CA ARG A 4 -2.52 -20.19 8.84
C ARG A 4 -1.20 -19.69 8.28
N ALA A 5 -1.18 -19.37 6.99
CA ALA A 5 -0.01 -18.79 6.35
C ALA A 5 -0.22 -17.28 6.27
N LEU A 6 0.78 -16.52 6.72
CA LEU A 6 0.79 -15.08 6.53
C LEU A 6 0.98 -14.79 5.05
N LEU A 7 0.20 -13.85 4.54
CA LEU A 7 0.25 -13.42 3.14
C LEU A 7 0.77 -11.98 3.06
N VAL A 8 1.43 -11.68 1.94
CA VAL A 8 1.90 -10.33 1.61
C VAL A 8 1.30 -9.89 0.29
N THR A 9 0.82 -8.66 0.28
CA THR A 9 0.29 -8.01 -0.91
C THR A 9 0.61 -6.51 -0.89
N VAL A 10 0.24 -5.80 -1.95
CA VAL A 10 0.29 -4.33 -2.02
C VAL A 10 -1.09 -3.73 -1.82
N GLY A 11 -1.13 -2.54 -1.25
CA GLY A 11 -2.34 -1.76 -1.12
C GLY A 11 -2.03 -0.29 -0.88
N SER A 12 -3.08 0.51 -0.83
CA SER A 12 -2.98 1.94 -0.56
C SER A 12 -3.76 2.31 0.70
N ASP A 13 -3.07 2.88 1.69
CA ASP A 13 -3.66 3.32 2.95
C ASP A 13 -4.12 4.78 2.83
N HIS A 14 -5.25 4.98 2.15
CA HIS A 14 -5.75 6.33 1.82
C HIS A 14 -5.97 7.18 3.07
N THR A 15 -5.73 8.48 2.94
CA THR A 15 -5.99 9.46 3.98
C THR A 15 -6.70 10.64 3.37
N ASP A 16 -7.76 11.11 4.01
CA ASP A 16 -8.32 12.42 3.72
C ASP A 16 -7.46 13.49 4.41
N ARG A 17 -6.81 14.38 3.64
CA ARG A 17 -5.87 15.36 4.19
C ARG A 17 -6.54 16.52 4.90
N GLU A 18 -7.78 16.85 4.55
CA GLU A 18 -8.53 17.90 5.25
C GLU A 18 -9.00 17.38 6.61
N VAL A 19 -9.54 16.16 6.64
CA VAL A 19 -9.96 15.51 7.90
C VAL A 19 -8.77 15.16 8.79
N GLU A 20 -7.58 14.92 8.23
CA GLU A 20 -6.38 14.60 9.02
C GLU A 20 -5.99 15.74 9.97
N ALA A 21 -6.22 17.00 9.58
CA ALA A 21 -6.01 18.16 10.43
C ALA A 21 -6.92 18.15 11.68
N TYR A 22 -8.09 17.52 11.57
CA TYR A 22 -8.99 17.26 12.70
C TYR A 22 -8.56 16.03 13.51
N GLY A 23 -8.19 14.94 12.83
CA GLY A 23 -7.70 13.74 13.49
C GLY A 23 -7.26 12.63 12.54
N VAL A 24 -6.04 12.13 12.73
CA VAL A 24 -5.41 11.08 11.91
C VAL A 24 -6.25 9.79 11.86
N THR A 25 -6.83 9.37 12.98
CA THR A 25 -7.65 8.14 13.00
C THR A 25 -8.90 8.29 12.14
N VAL A 26 -9.54 9.46 12.19
CA VAL A 26 -10.79 9.71 11.47
C VAL A 26 -10.52 9.79 9.97
N SER A 27 -9.48 10.52 9.57
CA SER A 27 -9.11 10.63 8.15
C SER A 27 -8.77 9.30 7.49
N LYS A 28 -8.25 8.34 8.26
CA LYS A 28 -7.99 6.99 7.78
C LYS A 28 -9.27 6.15 7.70
N GLN A 29 -10.23 6.33 8.60
CA GLN A 29 -11.47 5.54 8.65
C GLN A 29 -12.49 5.92 7.58
N VAL A 30 -12.51 7.19 7.16
CA VAL A 30 -13.45 7.68 6.13
C VAL A 30 -13.02 7.31 4.70
N CYS A 31 -11.79 6.82 4.52
CA CYS A 31 -11.27 6.46 3.21
C CYS A 31 -11.23 4.94 2.98
N PRO A 32 -11.45 4.48 1.73
CA PRO A 32 -11.20 3.09 1.35
C PRO A 32 -9.75 2.65 1.62
N LYS A 33 -9.55 1.34 1.77
CA LYS A 33 -8.21 0.71 1.88
C LYS A 33 -8.04 -0.32 0.75
N PRO A 34 -7.77 0.13 -0.50
CA PRO A 34 -7.59 -0.79 -1.62
C PRO A 34 -6.42 -1.75 -1.38
N LEU A 35 -6.63 -3.01 -1.73
CA LEU A 35 -5.67 -4.10 -1.64
C LEU A 35 -5.69 -4.87 -2.97
N ALA A 36 -4.52 -5.37 -3.38
CA ALA A 36 -4.46 -6.23 -4.55
C ALA A 36 -5.22 -7.54 -4.32
N ARG A 37 -5.66 -8.16 -5.42
CA ARG A 37 -6.33 -9.47 -5.38
C ARG A 37 -5.34 -10.62 -5.25
N ASP A 38 -4.10 -10.39 -5.70
CA ASP A 38 -3.02 -11.38 -5.66
C ASP A 38 -2.15 -11.15 -4.42
N ALA A 39 -1.59 -12.23 -3.90
CA ALA A 39 -0.71 -12.20 -2.73
C ALA A 39 0.33 -13.31 -2.82
N TRP A 40 1.46 -13.11 -2.14
CA TRP A 40 2.48 -14.13 -1.92
C TRP A 40 2.40 -14.67 -0.50
N ARG A 41 3.01 -15.84 -0.27
CA ARG A 41 3.28 -16.29 1.10
C ARG A 41 4.42 -15.45 1.67
N PHE A 42 4.28 -15.00 2.92
CA PHE A 42 5.35 -14.26 3.60
C PHE A 42 6.64 -15.10 3.68
N ASP A 43 6.51 -16.39 3.96
CA ASP A 43 7.65 -17.31 4.08
C ASP A 43 8.52 -17.37 2.81
N ASP A 44 7.94 -17.14 1.63
CA ASP A 44 8.69 -17.12 0.37
C ASP A 44 9.65 -15.94 0.28
N VAL A 45 9.36 -14.85 0.99
CA VAL A 45 10.09 -13.56 0.87
C VAL A 45 10.77 -13.14 2.17
N ALA A 46 10.47 -13.78 3.29
CA ALA A 46 10.99 -13.41 4.61
C ALA A 46 12.53 -13.41 4.66
N GLY A 47 13.19 -14.32 3.93
CA GLY A 47 14.65 -14.42 3.87
C GLY A 47 15.35 -13.30 3.06
N HIS A 48 14.60 -12.57 2.24
CA HIS A 48 15.12 -11.50 1.38
C HIS A 48 14.22 -10.27 1.35
N TRP A 49 13.47 -10.03 2.42
CA TRP A 49 12.46 -8.98 2.53
C TRP A 49 12.99 -7.61 2.09
N ASP A 50 14.16 -7.23 2.59
CA ASP A 50 14.78 -5.93 2.34
C ASP A 50 15.23 -5.72 0.88
N GLN A 51 15.17 -6.76 0.04
CA GLN A 51 15.46 -6.67 -1.39
C GLN A 51 14.21 -6.41 -2.23
N LEU A 52 13.02 -6.49 -1.64
CA LEU A 52 11.79 -6.23 -2.37
C LEU A 52 11.68 -4.75 -2.72
N GLU A 53 11.26 -4.46 -3.95
CA GLU A 53 11.13 -3.10 -4.46
C GLU A 53 9.65 -2.72 -4.58
N LEU A 54 9.25 -1.67 -3.87
CA LEU A 54 7.89 -1.11 -3.92
C LEU A 54 7.89 0.10 -4.86
N ARG A 55 6.91 0.15 -5.77
CA ARG A 55 6.67 1.27 -6.67
C ARG A 55 5.20 1.64 -6.69
N ALA A 56 4.92 2.93 -6.78
CA ALA A 56 3.59 3.45 -7.04
C ALA A 56 3.65 4.49 -8.15
N TYR A 57 2.66 4.49 -9.03
CA TYR A 57 2.49 5.48 -10.08
C TYR A 57 1.15 6.17 -9.89
N ALA A 58 1.18 7.50 -9.86
CA ALA A 58 -0.03 8.31 -9.89
C ALA A 58 -0.34 8.65 -11.35
N VAL A 59 -1.56 8.38 -11.78
CA VAL A 59 -2.10 8.78 -13.07
C VAL A 59 -3.12 9.88 -12.83
N THR A 60 -2.72 11.12 -13.08
CA THR A 60 -3.54 12.31 -12.85
C THR A 60 -3.61 13.13 -14.13
N ASN A 61 -4.79 13.61 -14.52
CA ASN A 61 -4.98 14.37 -15.78
C ASN A 61 -4.42 13.64 -17.03
N GLY A 62 -4.46 12.30 -17.03
CA GLY A 62 -3.91 11.47 -18.11
C GLY A 62 -2.39 11.32 -18.10
N GLU A 63 -1.67 11.96 -17.18
CA GLU A 63 -0.22 11.83 -17.04
C GLU A 63 0.14 10.79 -15.97
N ARG A 64 0.98 9.83 -16.34
CA ARG A 64 1.51 8.80 -15.43
C ARG A 64 2.89 9.22 -14.93
N ARG A 65 3.02 9.40 -13.62
CA ARG A 65 4.31 9.70 -12.97
C ARG A 65 4.65 8.70 -11.88
N VAL A 66 5.95 8.48 -11.66
CA VAL A 66 6.42 7.78 -10.46
C VAL A 66 6.05 8.61 -9.25
N TYR A 67 5.23 8.04 -8.36
CA TYR A 67 4.79 8.68 -7.13
C TYR A 67 5.63 8.22 -5.94
N GLN A 68 5.95 6.93 -5.87
CA GLN A 68 6.80 6.35 -4.84
C GLN A 68 7.66 5.26 -5.48
N GLN A 69 8.92 5.14 -5.07
CA GLN A 69 9.80 4.07 -5.53
C GLN A 69 10.95 3.88 -4.54
N GLY A 70 11.21 2.64 -4.16
CA GLY A 70 12.33 2.28 -3.29
C GLY A 70 12.24 0.85 -2.80
N SER A 71 13.30 0.40 -2.12
CA SER A 71 13.27 -0.87 -1.39
C SER A 71 12.40 -0.75 -0.14
N VAL A 72 11.71 -1.83 0.23
CA VAL A 72 10.97 -1.90 1.50
C VAL A 72 11.86 -1.88 2.73
N ALA A 73 13.19 -2.01 2.58
CA ALA A 73 14.17 -1.88 3.65
C ALA A 73 14.18 -0.49 4.33
N SER A 74 13.66 0.54 3.65
CA SER A 74 13.51 1.86 4.27
C SER A 74 12.29 1.96 5.20
N LEU A 75 11.47 0.92 5.28
CA LEU A 75 10.33 0.81 6.20
C LEU A 75 10.72 0.04 7.45
N LEU A 76 9.85 0.05 8.46
CA LEU A 76 10.03 -0.84 9.61
C LEU A 76 9.96 -2.31 9.14
N PRO A 77 10.87 -3.18 9.62
CA PRO A 77 10.85 -4.60 9.24
C PRO A 77 9.50 -5.25 9.55
N ALA A 78 8.99 -6.06 8.61
CA ALA A 78 7.69 -6.72 8.78
C ALA A 78 7.66 -7.63 10.01
N ALA A 79 8.76 -8.34 10.31
CA ALA A 79 8.88 -9.20 11.48
C ALA A 79 8.77 -8.42 12.81
N ASP A 80 9.36 -7.22 12.87
CA ASP A 80 9.28 -6.34 14.04
C ASP A 80 7.85 -5.85 14.26
N LEU A 81 7.18 -5.46 13.19
CA LEU A 81 5.77 -5.03 13.23
C LEU A 81 4.85 -6.15 13.72
N LEU A 82 5.01 -7.37 13.20
CA LEU A 82 4.25 -8.55 13.61
C LEU A 82 4.47 -8.92 15.08
N THR A 83 5.68 -8.69 15.60
CA THR A 83 6.00 -8.90 17.01
C THR A 83 5.29 -7.88 17.90
N ARG A 84 5.26 -6.61 17.48
CA ARG A 84 4.63 -5.52 18.23
C ARG A 84 3.10 -5.54 18.17
N ALA A 85 2.55 -5.97 17.04
CA ALA A 85 1.11 -6.04 16.78
C ALA A 85 0.77 -7.35 16.06
N PRO A 86 0.61 -8.46 16.79
CA PRO A 86 0.25 -9.75 16.21
C PRO A 86 -1.07 -9.69 15.43
N LEU A 87 -1.07 -10.23 14.22
CA LEU A 87 -2.24 -10.24 13.35
C LEU A 87 -3.19 -11.40 13.70
N ALA A 88 -4.45 -11.07 13.94
CA ALA A 88 -5.53 -12.05 13.98
C ALA A 88 -5.81 -12.60 12.57
N ALA A 89 -6.41 -13.79 12.48
CA ALA A 89 -6.85 -14.32 11.19
C ALA A 89 -7.91 -13.40 10.56
N GLY A 90 -7.75 -13.07 9.29
CA GLY A 90 -8.61 -12.13 8.56
C GLY A 90 -8.25 -10.65 8.76
N ALA A 91 -7.27 -10.34 9.60
CA ALA A 91 -6.74 -8.99 9.72
C ALA A 91 -5.60 -8.74 8.71
N ALA A 92 -5.41 -7.48 8.33
CA ALA A 92 -4.30 -7.00 7.52
C ALA A 92 -3.58 -5.86 8.25
N MET A 93 -2.28 -5.72 7.99
CA MET A 93 -1.46 -4.62 8.48
C MET A 93 -0.80 -3.92 7.29
N TYR A 94 -0.92 -2.61 7.22
CA TYR A 94 -0.13 -1.79 6.32
C TYR A 94 1.22 -1.48 6.99
N CYS A 95 2.32 -1.88 6.36
CA CYS A 95 3.68 -1.79 6.93
C CYS A 95 4.35 -0.42 6.76
N GLY A 96 3.56 0.64 6.55
CA GLY A 96 4.07 1.98 6.27
C GLY A 96 4.10 2.32 4.78
N THR A 97 4.74 3.45 4.45
CA THR A 97 4.76 4.01 3.10
C THR A 97 6.12 4.64 2.79
N LEU A 98 6.55 4.60 1.54
CA LEU A 98 7.80 5.23 1.10
C LEU A 98 7.64 6.75 0.97
N ALA A 99 8.75 7.47 0.95
CA ALA A 99 8.74 8.89 0.61
C ALA A 99 8.16 9.11 -0.79
N VAL A 100 7.33 10.15 -0.93
CA VAL A 100 6.72 10.53 -2.21
C VAL A 100 7.69 11.34 -3.05
N GLN A 101 7.62 11.17 -4.36
CA GLN A 101 8.39 11.93 -5.34
C GLN A 101 7.52 13.06 -5.91
N GLY A 102 8.01 14.30 -5.83
CA GLY A 102 7.29 15.47 -6.35
C GLY A 102 6.10 15.93 -5.48
N GLY A 103 6.09 15.58 -4.19
CA GLY A 103 5.07 16.02 -3.23
C GLY A 103 3.83 15.13 -3.17
N ILE A 104 2.96 15.39 -2.19
CA ILE A 104 1.70 14.66 -2.00
C ILE A 104 0.74 15.01 -3.12
N VAL A 105 0.04 14.01 -3.65
CA VAL A 105 -0.94 14.18 -4.73
C VAL A 105 -2.32 13.86 -4.19
N GLY A 106 -3.23 14.84 -4.25
CA GLY A 106 -4.65 14.58 -4.08
C GLY A 106 -5.19 13.89 -5.34
N MET A 107 -5.97 12.82 -5.17
CA MET A 107 -6.59 12.11 -6.28
C MET A 107 -8.02 12.59 -6.48
N SER A 108 -8.35 12.97 -7.71
CA SER A 108 -9.69 13.36 -8.13
C SER A 108 -10.45 12.19 -8.76
N ASP A 109 -11.73 12.41 -9.07
CA ASP A 109 -12.54 11.42 -9.79
C ASP A 109 -11.87 11.04 -11.12
N GLY A 110 -11.76 9.73 -11.38
CA GLY A 110 -11.15 9.19 -12.59
C GLY A 110 -9.63 9.01 -12.55
N ASP A 111 -8.92 9.67 -11.63
CA ASP A 111 -7.49 9.46 -11.39
C ASP A 111 -7.21 8.01 -10.98
N ALA A 112 -5.99 7.53 -11.23
CA ALA A 112 -5.61 6.16 -10.92
C ALA A 112 -4.33 6.07 -10.10
N LEU A 113 -4.25 5.03 -9.28
CA LEU A 113 -3.00 4.62 -8.64
C LEU A 113 -2.66 3.21 -9.09
N GLU A 114 -1.43 3.03 -9.52
CA GLU A 114 -0.86 1.74 -9.86
C GLU A 114 0.22 1.40 -8.84
N LEU A 115 0.27 0.16 -8.37
CA LEU A 115 1.14 -0.33 -7.32
C LEU A 115 1.88 -1.57 -7.81
N GLU A 116 3.16 -1.67 -7.48
CA GLU A 116 4.01 -2.82 -7.77
C GLU A 116 4.86 -3.19 -6.56
N LEU A 117 4.92 -4.48 -6.24
CA LEU A 117 5.97 -5.03 -5.37
C LEU A 117 6.74 -6.06 -6.19
N HIS A 118 7.99 -5.76 -6.47
CA HIS A 118 8.88 -6.61 -7.25
C HIS A 118 9.81 -7.39 -6.33
N ASP A 119 9.90 -8.69 -6.56
CA ASP A 119 10.86 -9.60 -5.94
C ASP A 119 11.96 -9.90 -6.96
N PRO A 120 13.18 -9.35 -6.80
CA PRO A 120 14.28 -9.59 -7.73
C PRO A 120 14.91 -10.99 -7.58
N ILE A 121 14.74 -11.65 -6.43
CA ILE A 121 15.32 -12.97 -6.16
C ILE A 121 14.51 -14.06 -6.85
N LEU A 122 13.17 -13.98 -6.76
CA LEU A 122 12.25 -14.91 -7.42
C LEU A 122 11.77 -14.42 -8.79
N ASN A 123 12.20 -13.22 -9.21
CA ASN A 123 11.87 -12.56 -10.47
C ASN A 123 10.36 -12.55 -10.76
N ARG A 124 9.57 -12.05 -9.80
CA ARG A 124 8.11 -11.95 -9.91
C ARG A 124 7.62 -10.61 -9.37
N THR A 125 6.44 -10.17 -9.80
CA THR A 125 5.89 -8.86 -9.40
C THR A 125 4.41 -8.97 -9.06
N LEU A 126 4.01 -8.50 -7.88
CA LEU A 126 2.60 -8.20 -7.59
C LEU A 126 2.25 -6.86 -8.22
N ARG A 127 1.09 -6.81 -8.88
CA ARG A 127 0.60 -5.60 -9.54
C ARG A 127 -0.82 -5.32 -9.09
N HIS A 128 -1.12 -4.06 -8.85
CA HIS A 128 -2.48 -3.62 -8.59
C HIS A 128 -2.71 -2.26 -9.23
N ALA A 129 -3.93 -2.02 -9.69
CA ALA A 129 -4.34 -0.71 -10.17
C ALA A 129 -5.80 -0.51 -9.83
N TYR A 130 -6.16 0.72 -9.51
CA TYR A 130 -7.55 1.12 -9.35
C TYR A 130 -7.71 2.58 -9.78
N ARG A 131 -8.96 2.92 -10.16
CA ARG A 131 -9.38 4.30 -10.37
C ARG A 131 -10.15 4.79 -9.17
N VAL A 132 -9.95 6.06 -8.84
CA VAL A 132 -10.69 6.75 -7.78
C VAL A 132 -12.05 7.14 -8.32
N ARG A 133 -13.07 6.85 -7.52
CA ARG A 133 -14.40 7.46 -7.66
C ARG A 133 -14.57 8.43 -6.50
N ALA A 134 -14.57 9.73 -6.78
CA ALA A 134 -14.77 10.73 -5.76
C ALA A 134 -16.25 10.71 -5.31
N LEU A 135 -16.47 10.78 -4.00
CA LEU A 135 -17.82 10.94 -3.47
C LEU A 135 -18.15 12.45 -3.43
N PRO A 136 -19.35 12.86 -3.90
CA PRO A 136 -19.73 14.26 -3.85
C PRO A 136 -19.92 14.72 -2.40
N ILE A 137 -19.46 15.93 -2.10
CA ILE A 137 -19.89 16.65 -0.90
C ILE A 137 -21.22 17.31 -1.25
N VAL A 138 -22.29 16.93 -0.55
CA VAL A 138 -23.62 17.53 -0.69
C VAL A 138 -23.83 18.54 0.43
N GLU A 139 -24.42 19.69 0.10
CA GLU A 139 -24.86 20.72 1.06
C GLU A 139 -26.28 20.44 1.59
#